data_AF-A0A7C3C5B4-F1
#
_entry.id   AF-A0A7C3C5B4-F1
#
_cell.length_a   1.000
_cell.length_b   1.000
_cell.length_c   1.000
_cell.angle_alpha   90.00
_cell.angle_beta   90.00
_cell.angle_gamma   90.00
#
_symmetry.space_group_name_H-M   'P 1'
#
loop_
_entity.id
_entity.type
_entity.pdbx_description
1 polymer ?
#
loop_
_entity_poly.entity_id
_entity_poly.type
_entity_poly.pdbx_seq_one_letter_code
_entity_poly.pdbx_strand_id
1 'polypeptide(L)'
;MNNNRSNWDSHWGEESQREYWQEPAGEIIKLKDSLDRQKVRDVLDLGCGIGRHAILFAELGFNVAAVDDSRKALDIFKKMHTKNR
;
A
#
# COMPACT_ATOMS: atom_id res chain seq x y z
N MET A 1 11.51 -18.45 21.96
CA MET A 1 11.85 -17.24 21.16
C MET A 1 10.59 -16.39 21.12
N ASN A 2 10.54 -15.30 21.88
CA ASN A 2 9.38 -14.41 21.91
C ASN A 2 9.35 -13.63 20.60
N ASN A 3 8.52 -14.10 19.67
CA ASN A 3 8.36 -13.51 18.36
C ASN A 3 7.50 -12.27 18.53
N ASN A 4 8.15 -11.12 18.72
CA ASN A 4 7.51 -9.82 18.86
C ASN A 4 6.99 -9.37 17.48
N ARG A 5 6.07 -10.14 16.89
CA ARG A 5 5.36 -9.74 15.67
C ARG A 5 4.45 -8.60 16.08
N SER A 6 4.71 -7.41 15.55
CA SER A 6 3.74 -6.32 15.56
C SER A 6 2.40 -6.87 15.06
N ASN A 7 1.36 -6.85 15.89
CA ASN A 7 0.08 -7.45 15.58
C ASN A 7 -0.75 -6.53 14.66
N TRP A 8 -0.23 -6.30 13.46
CA TRP A 8 -0.86 -5.48 12.44
C TRP A 8 -2.22 -6.06 12.02
N ASP A 9 -2.40 -7.38 12.04
CA ASP A 9 -3.71 -8.02 11.80
C ASP A 9 -4.78 -7.55 12.80
N SER A 10 -4.42 -7.34 14.09
CA SER A 10 -5.33 -6.73 15.06
C SER A 10 -5.57 -5.25 14.77
N HIS A 11 -4.54 -4.48 14.41
CA HIS A 11 -4.67 -3.06 14.05
C HIS A 11 -5.66 -2.84 12.89
N TRP A 12 -5.57 -3.68 11.84
CA TRP A 12 -6.49 -3.63 10.70
C TRP A 12 -7.90 -4.19 10.99
N GLY A 13 -8.12 -4.68 12.20
CA GLY A 13 -9.42 -5.15 12.65
C GLY A 13 -10.43 -4.08 13.00
N GLU A 14 -9.97 -2.88 13.32
CA GLU A 14 -10.86 -1.77 13.65
C GLU A 14 -11.06 -0.89 12.42
N GLU A 15 -12.29 -0.89 11.89
CA GLU A 15 -12.65 -0.17 10.68
C GLU A 15 -12.53 1.36 10.83
N SER A 16 -12.71 1.88 12.05
CA SER A 16 -12.56 3.29 12.41
C SER A 16 -11.14 3.84 12.20
N GLN A 17 -10.13 2.98 12.10
CA GLN A 17 -8.74 3.39 11.86
C GLN A 17 -8.42 3.55 10.37
N ARG A 18 -9.32 3.18 9.46
CA ARG A 18 -8.99 3.08 8.02
C ARG A 18 -9.02 4.41 7.28
N GLU A 19 -9.77 5.39 7.74
CA GLU A 19 -9.95 6.68 7.04
C GLU A 19 -8.62 7.39 6.78
N TYR A 20 -7.72 7.42 7.78
CA TYR A 20 -6.38 7.99 7.63
C TYR A 20 -5.52 7.27 6.57
N TRP A 21 -5.73 5.97 6.37
CA TRP A 21 -4.91 5.13 5.49
C TRP A 21 -5.44 5.04 4.06
N GLN A 22 -6.53 5.71 3.72
CA GLN A 22 -7.07 5.70 2.36
C GLN A 22 -6.28 6.59 1.41
N GLU A 23 -5.85 7.76 1.90
CA GLU A 23 -5.17 8.75 1.06
C GLU A 23 -3.64 8.62 1.10
N PRO A 24 -2.94 8.73 -0.04
CA PRO A 24 -1.49 8.80 -0.09
C PRO A 24 -0.92 9.91 0.81
N ALA A 25 0.25 9.66 1.36
CA ALA A 25 0.92 10.67 2.18
C ALA A 25 1.43 11.79 1.27
N GLY A 26 1.36 13.04 1.72
CA GLY A 26 1.75 14.20 0.91
C GLY A 26 3.20 14.15 0.43
N GLU A 27 4.10 13.50 1.18
CA GLU A 27 5.49 13.29 0.76
C GLU A 27 5.60 12.34 -0.45
N ILE A 28 4.76 11.30 -0.51
CA ILE A 28 4.69 10.38 -1.64
C ILE A 28 4.11 11.07 -2.87
N ILE A 29 3.12 11.94 -2.67
CA ILE A 29 2.57 12.78 -3.75
C ILE A 29 3.65 13.69 -4.35
N LYS A 30 4.56 14.24 -3.53
CA LYS A 30 5.69 15.03 -4.03
C LYS A 30 6.75 14.15 -4.72
N LEU A 31 7.03 12.98 -4.15
CA LEU A 31 8.00 12.04 -4.71
C LEU A 31 7.63 11.63 -6.13
N LYS A 32 6.36 11.27 -6.39
CA LYS A 32 5.95 10.83 -7.73
C LYS A 32 6.24 11.86 -8.83
N ASP A 33 6.17 13.16 -8.52
CA ASP A 33 6.40 14.23 -9.48
C ASP A 33 7.89 14.41 -9.82
N SER A 34 8.78 13.90 -8.97
CA SER A 34 10.23 13.91 -9.17
C SER A 34 10.76 12.69 -9.92
N LEU A 35 9.93 11.66 -10.14
CA LEU A 35 10.36 10.42 -10.77
C LEU A 35 10.38 10.52 -12.29
N ASP A 36 11.55 10.28 -12.87
CA ASP A 36 11.71 10.09 -14.31
C ASP A 36 11.27 8.68 -14.71
N ARG A 37 10.09 8.58 -15.33
CA ARG A 37 9.48 7.31 -15.76
C ARG A 37 10.26 6.58 -16.85
N GLN A 38 11.24 7.21 -17.49
CA GLN A 38 12.14 6.51 -18.42
C GLN A 38 13.24 5.75 -17.68
N LYS A 39 13.56 6.19 -16.45
CA LYS A 39 14.63 5.61 -15.62
C LYS A 39 14.10 4.69 -14.53
N VAL A 40 12.91 4.96 -14.01
CA VAL A 40 12.27 4.16 -12.96
C VAL A 40 11.00 3.54 -13.52
N ARG A 41 10.94 2.20 -13.49
CA ARG A 41 9.79 1.42 -13.98
C ARG A 41 9.14 0.58 -12.89
N ASP A 42 9.94 0.06 -11.97
CA ASP A 42 9.50 -0.85 -10.93
C ASP A 42 9.51 -0.17 -9.55
N VAL A 43 8.45 -0.38 -8.77
CA VAL A 43 8.27 0.17 -7.42
C VAL A 43 7.97 -0.98 -6.45
N LEU A 44 8.63 -0.97 -5.29
CA LEU A 44 8.31 -1.84 -4.16
C LEU A 44 7.68 -1.02 -3.03
N ASP A 45 6.43 -1.34 -2.68
CA ASP A 45 5.73 -0.81 -1.51
C ASP A 45 5.81 -1.85 -0.38
N LEU A 46 6.75 -1.65 0.55
CA LEU A 46 7.04 -2.55 1.66
C LEU A 46 6.27 -2.11 2.92
N GLY A 47 5.42 -3.00 3.44
CA GLY A 47 4.45 -2.63 4.47
C GLY A 47 3.29 -1.84 3.86
N CYS A 48 2.77 -2.31 2.73
CA CYS A 48 1.81 -1.56 1.91
C CYS A 48 0.43 -1.37 2.57
N GLY A 49 0.15 -2.12 3.64
CA GLY A 49 -1.14 -2.10 4.33
C GLY A 49 -2.29 -2.34 3.36
N ILE A 50 -3.22 -1.37 3.29
CA ILE A 50 -4.39 -1.41 2.40
C ILE A 50 -4.11 -0.87 0.99
N GLY A 51 -2.86 -0.49 0.67
CA GLY A 51 -2.42 -0.28 -0.70
C GLY A 51 -2.49 1.14 -1.25
N ARG A 52 -2.67 2.18 -0.40
CA ARG A 52 -2.83 3.57 -0.85
C ARG A 52 -1.69 4.09 -1.74
N HIS A 53 -0.44 3.74 -1.47
CA HIS A 53 0.72 4.19 -2.25
C HIS A 53 0.93 3.29 -3.46
N ALA A 54 0.84 1.97 -3.27
CA ALA A 54 0.90 1.00 -4.36
C ALA A 54 -0.08 1.32 -5.50
N ILE A 55 -1.33 1.68 -5.18
CA ILE A 55 -2.34 2.01 -6.18
C ILE A 55 -2.04 3.32 -6.89
N LEU A 56 -1.62 4.36 -6.17
CA LEU A 56 -1.17 5.60 -6.77
C LEU A 56 -0.08 5.35 -7.84
N PHE A 57 0.95 4.57 -7.50
CA PHE A 57 2.03 4.27 -8.45
C PHE A 57 1.55 3.36 -9.60
N ALA A 58 0.66 2.40 -9.34
CA ALA A 58 0.10 1.55 -10.40
C ALA A 58 -0.72 2.38 -11.41
N GLU A 59 -1.52 3.34 -10.95
CA GLU A 59 -2.33 4.21 -11.80
C GLU A 59 -1.48 5.20 -12.62
N LEU A 60 -0.30 5.55 -12.11
CA LEU A 60 0.72 6.30 -12.86
C LEU A 60 1.49 5.42 -13.87
N GLY A 61 1.18 4.13 -13.94
CA GLY A 61 1.74 3.19 -14.91
C GLY A 61 3.13 2.68 -14.55
N PHE A 62 3.46 2.63 -13.26
CA PHE A 62 4.61 1.87 -12.76
C PHE A 62 4.24 0.39 -12.60
N ASN A 63 5.24 -0.50 -12.68
CA ASN A 63 5.09 -1.89 -12.27
C ASN A 63 5.31 -1.99 -10.76
N VAL A 64 4.26 -2.32 -10.01
CA VAL A 64 4.29 -2.23 -8.55
C VAL A 64 4.20 -3.61 -7.91
N ALA A 65 5.18 -3.93 -7.08
CA ALA A 65 5.09 -5.00 -6.10
C ALA A 65 4.71 -4.40 -4.74
N ALA A 66 3.64 -4.90 -4.13
CA ALA A 66 3.17 -4.44 -2.83
C ALA A 66 3.11 -5.62 -1.87
N VAL A 67 3.78 -5.51 -0.72
CA VAL A 67 3.94 -6.60 0.25
C VAL A 67 3.65 -6.11 1.67
N ASP A 68 2.98 -6.95 2.45
CA ASP A 68 2.71 -6.71 3.87
C ASP A 68 2.65 -8.05 4.61
N ASP A 69 3.04 -8.07 5.88
CA ASP A 69 2.95 -9.27 6.73
C ASP A 69 1.52 -9.47 7.27
N SER A 70 0.69 -8.41 7.27
CA SER A 70 -0.70 -8.44 7.66
C SER A 70 -1.58 -9.06 6.58
N ARG A 71 -2.00 -10.32 6.79
CA ARG A 71 -2.97 -10.97 5.89
C ARG A 71 -4.26 -10.16 5.82
N LYS A 72 -4.70 -9.60 6.94
CA LYS A 72 -5.94 -8.82 7.00
C LYS A 72 -5.86 -7.55 6.16
N ALA A 73 -4.72 -6.85 6.19
CA ALA A 73 -4.51 -5.69 5.35
C ALA A 73 -4.57 -6.04 3.87
N LEU A 74 -3.90 -7.14 3.46
CA LEU A 74 -3.91 -7.61 2.08
C LEU A 74 -5.30 -8.06 1.62
N ASP A 75 -6.13 -8.63 2.50
CA ASP A 75 -7.51 -8.98 2.17
C ASP A 75 -8.39 -7.73 1.99
N ILE A 76 -8.20 -6.69 2.79
CA ILE A 76 -8.86 -5.39 2.62
C ILE A 76 -8.39 -4.73 1.32
N PHE A 77 -7.07 -4.69 1.08
CA PHE A 77 -6.48 -4.18 -0.16
C PHE A 77 -7.15 -4.84 -1.36
N LYS A 78 -7.14 -6.17 -1.44
CA LYS A 78 -7.79 -6.90 -2.53
C LYS A 78 -9.26 -6.49 -2.68
N LYS A 79 -10.04 -6.46 -1.61
CA LYS A 79 -11.46 -6.07 -1.68
C LYS A 79 -11.66 -4.64 -2.21
N MET A 80 -10.86 -3.68 -1.76
CA MET A 80 -10.96 -2.28 -2.19
C MET A 80 -10.52 -2.07 -3.64
N HIS A 81 -9.56 -2.87 -4.12
CA HIS A 81 -8.89 -2.65 -5.40
C HIS A 81 -9.06 -3.80 -6.39
N THR A 82 -10.03 -4.69 -6.18
CA THR A 82 -10.47 -5.64 -7.21
C THR A 82 -11.17 -4.85 -8.30
N LYS A 83 -10.44 -4.46 -9.35
CA LYS A 83 -11.03 -4.08 -10.63
C LYS A 83 -11.52 -5.38 -11.28
N ASN A 84 -12.82 -5.48 -11.58
CA ASN A 84 -13.34 -6.43 -12.57
C ASN A 84 -12.59 -6.14 -13.88
N ARG A 85 -11.51 -6.87 -14.14
CA ARG A 85 -10.77 -6.81 -15.41
C ARG A 85 -11.39 -7.78 -16.39
#